data_AF-A0A7S2JE56-F1
#
_entry.id   AF-A0A7S2JE56-F1
#
_cell.length_a   1.000
_cell.length_b   1.000
_cell.length_c   1.000
_cell.angle_alpha   90.00
_cell.angle_beta   90.00
_cell.angle_gamma   90.00
#
_symmetry.space_group_name_H-M   'P 1'
#
loop_
_entity.id
_entity.type
_entity.pdbx_description
1 polymer ?
#
loop_
_entity_poly.entity_id
_entity_poly.type
_entity_poly.pdbx_seq_one_letter_code
_entity_poly.pdbx_strand_id
1 'polypeptide(L)'
;ARKGYRVRVLERRPGAGEGSSYINGTLICPSLMLPWTGPQMIPKLVKSFFQEKHPLKVHPHALTDFSLWYFGLHYLVSCRPGQSAASTGHLARLAAYSRACLGRLSEEQPRVGGLMQQTANGTLQVFDSKEAMRACMAASEQISAAGVPLTALSP
;
A
#
# COMPACT_ATOMS: atom_id res chain seq x y z
N ALA A 1 28.71 8.47 0.70
CA ALA A 1 29.32 7.32 1.41
C ALA A 1 29.93 6.33 0.42
N ARG A 2 29.17 5.42 -0.20
CA ARG A 2 29.72 4.44 -1.18
C ARG A 2 30.38 5.07 -2.42
N LYS A 3 29.84 6.18 -2.92
CA LYS A 3 30.42 6.96 -4.02
C LYS A 3 31.53 7.93 -3.55
N GLY A 4 32.19 7.67 -2.42
CA GLY A 4 33.26 8.51 -1.87
C GLY A 4 32.83 9.81 -1.17
N TYR A 5 31.57 10.23 -1.28
CA TYR A 5 31.10 11.45 -0.62
C TYR A 5 31.15 11.37 0.91
N ARG A 6 31.60 12.46 1.56
CA ARG A 6 31.48 12.68 3.01
C ARG A 6 30.01 12.87 3.37
N VAL A 7 29.49 11.99 4.23
CA VAL A 7 28.08 12.00 4.66
C VAL A 7 28.03 12.15 6.17
N ARG A 8 27.13 13.01 6.66
CA ARG A 8 26.78 13.12 8.08
C ARG A 8 25.30 12.77 8.23
N VAL A 9 25.00 11.87 9.17
CA VAL A 9 23.62 11.52 9.53
C VAL A 9 23.28 12.28 10.80
N LEU A 10 22.14 12.97 10.80
CA LEU A 10 21.59 13.66 11.98
C LEU A 10 20.30 12.95 12.37
N GLU A 11 20.25 12.40 13.56
CA GLU A 11 19.10 11.67 14.11
C GLU A 11 18.71 12.32 15.45
N ARG A 12 17.41 12.49 15.66
CA ARG A 12 16.87 13.07 16.90
C ARG A 12 16.69 12.01 17.98
N ARG A 13 16.44 10.76 17.59
CA ARG A 13 16.27 9.62 18.50
C ARG A 13 17.62 9.05 18.97
N PRO A 14 17.68 8.35 20.11
CA PRO A 14 18.89 7.66 20.58
C PRO A 14 19.47 6.67 19.56
N GLY A 15 18.61 5.98 18.81
CA GLY A 15 18.98 5.02 17.79
C GLY A 15 18.36 5.31 16.42
N ALA A 16 18.95 4.71 15.39
CA ALA A 16 18.42 4.78 14.03
C ALA A 16 17.14 3.95 13.90
N GLY A 17 16.15 4.48 13.19
CA GLY A 17 14.95 3.72 12.84
C GLY A 17 13.90 3.59 13.94
N GLU A 18 14.04 4.31 15.07
CA GLU A 18 13.09 4.27 16.19
C GLU A 18 11.76 5.02 15.96
N GLY A 19 11.57 5.57 14.75
CA GLY A 19 10.30 6.18 14.34
C GLY A 19 9.37 5.16 13.69
N SER A 20 8.73 5.58 12.58
CA SER A 20 7.85 4.72 11.80
C SER A 20 8.52 3.45 11.27
N SER A 21 9.85 3.40 11.20
CA SER A 21 10.61 2.23 10.75
C SER A 21 10.68 1.09 11.77
N TYR A 22 10.47 1.36 13.06
CA TYR A 22 10.67 0.36 14.12
C TYR A 22 9.66 -0.80 14.01
N ILE A 23 8.39 -0.49 13.66
CA ILE A 23 7.31 -1.47 13.49
C ILE A 23 6.43 -1.04 12.31
N ASN A 24 6.99 -1.04 11.09
CA ASN A 24 6.28 -0.62 9.87
C ASN A 24 5.38 -1.71 9.25
N GLY A 25 5.01 -2.75 10.00
CA GLY A 25 4.26 -3.90 9.49
C GLY A 25 5.08 -4.92 8.72
N THR A 26 6.39 -4.66 8.51
CA THR A 26 7.47 -5.57 8.04
C THR A 26 7.26 -6.38 6.76
N LEU A 27 6.09 -6.26 6.12
CA LEU A 27 5.70 -7.04 4.96
C LEU A 27 5.86 -6.24 3.67
N ILE A 28 6.63 -6.79 2.73
CA ILE A 28 6.78 -6.25 1.38
C ILE A 28 6.09 -7.20 0.41
N CYS A 29 4.87 -6.85 0.00
CA CYS A 29 4.08 -7.63 -0.98
C CYS A 29 3.78 -6.77 -2.21
N PRO A 30 4.65 -6.81 -3.25
CA PRO A 30 4.44 -6.05 -4.49
C PRO A 30 3.12 -6.41 -5.20
N SER A 31 2.62 -7.63 -5.00
CA SER A 31 1.35 -8.12 -5.55
C SER A 31 0.10 -7.51 -4.90
N LEU A 32 0.23 -6.90 -3.72
CA LEU A 32 -0.89 -6.35 -2.94
C LEU A 32 -1.00 -4.82 -3.11
N MET A 33 -1.07 -4.37 -4.36
CA MET A 33 -1.05 -2.95 -4.72
C MET A 33 -2.41 -2.47 -5.23
N LEU A 34 -3.42 -2.46 -4.37
CA LEU A 34 -4.71 -1.86 -4.70
C LEU A 34 -4.67 -0.36 -4.40
N PRO A 35 -5.01 0.52 -5.37
CA PRO A 35 -5.04 1.94 -5.12
C PRO A 35 -6.13 2.26 -4.08
N TRP A 36 -5.78 3.08 -3.09
CA TRP A 36 -6.72 3.62 -2.12
C TRP A 36 -7.65 4.71 -2.70
N THR A 37 -7.57 4.97 -4.00
CA THR A 37 -8.31 5.98 -4.76
C THR A 37 -9.21 5.37 -5.83
N GLY A 38 -9.70 4.14 -5.63
CA GLY A 38 -10.71 3.56 -6.51
C GLY A 38 -12.10 4.19 -6.30
N PRO A 39 -12.98 4.24 -7.33
CA PRO A 39 -14.35 4.74 -7.19
C PRO A 39 -15.16 4.00 -6.12
N GLN A 40 -14.86 2.72 -5.89
CA GLN A 40 -15.43 1.90 -4.82
C GLN A 40 -15.11 2.40 -3.41
N MET A 41 -14.13 3.29 -3.25
CA MET A 41 -13.76 3.84 -1.94
C MET A 41 -14.75 4.89 -1.44
N ILE A 42 -15.45 5.60 -2.33
CA ILE A 42 -16.46 6.59 -1.95
C ILE A 42 -17.62 5.93 -1.16
N PRO A 43 -18.33 4.92 -1.69
CA PRO A 43 -19.42 4.28 -0.94
C PRO A 43 -18.91 3.58 0.31
N LYS A 44 -17.68 3.04 0.30
CA LYS A 44 -17.04 2.49 1.50
C LYS A 44 -16.85 3.56 2.56
N LEU A 45 -16.26 4.71 2.20
CA LEU A 45 -16.06 5.84 3.11
C LEU A 45 -17.38 6.31 3.72
N VAL A 46 -18.41 6.52 2.90
CA VAL A 46 -19.75 6.93 3.35
C VAL A 46 -20.35 5.89 4.30
N LYS A 47 -20.37 4.61 3.90
CA LYS A 47 -20.90 3.53 4.72
C LYS A 47 -20.21 3.46 6.08
N SER A 48 -18.91 3.65 6.07
CA SER A 48 -18.08 3.45 7.24
C SER A 48 -18.38 4.51 8.32
N PHE A 49 -18.80 5.75 7.97
CA PHE A 49 -19.34 6.72 8.95
C PHE A 49 -20.54 6.21 9.77
N PHE A 50 -21.31 5.25 9.27
CA PHE A 50 -22.50 4.70 9.94
C PHE A 50 -22.25 3.34 10.60
N GLN A 51 -21.02 2.82 10.55
CA GLN A 51 -20.66 1.54 11.17
C GLN A 51 -20.23 1.76 12.62
N GLU A 52 -20.78 0.97 13.55
CA GLU A 52 -20.47 1.07 14.98
C GLU A 52 -18.98 0.81 15.28
N LYS A 53 -18.36 -0.13 14.54
CA LYS A 53 -16.93 -0.45 14.58
C LYS A 53 -16.19 0.16 13.39
N HIS A 54 -16.23 1.48 13.28
CA HIS A 54 -15.64 2.17 12.13
C HIS A 54 -14.11 2.30 12.23
N PRO A 55 -13.33 1.91 11.19
CA PRO A 55 -11.89 2.23 11.11
C PRO A 55 -11.55 3.72 11.06
N LEU A 56 -12.42 4.60 10.53
CA LEU A 56 -12.12 6.03 10.36
C LEU A 56 -12.97 6.91 11.30
N LYS A 57 -12.54 7.06 12.55
CA LYS A 57 -13.21 7.96 13.51
C LYS A 57 -12.91 9.43 13.19
N VAL A 58 -13.89 10.15 12.65
CA VAL A 58 -13.80 11.61 12.50
C VAL A 58 -14.27 12.26 13.80
N HIS A 59 -13.34 12.88 14.52
CA HIS A 59 -13.64 13.61 15.74
C HIS A 59 -14.29 14.96 15.38
N PRO A 60 -15.21 15.51 16.20
CA PRO A 60 -15.87 16.79 15.91
C PRO A 60 -14.90 17.95 15.62
N HIS A 61 -13.76 18.01 16.31
CA HIS A 61 -12.72 19.02 16.06
C HIS A 61 -12.07 18.89 14.66
N ALA A 62 -12.10 17.71 14.06
CA ALA A 62 -11.61 17.51 12.69
C ALA A 62 -12.52 18.21 11.66
N LEU A 63 -13.81 18.43 11.99
CA LEU A 63 -14.76 19.11 11.11
C LEU A 63 -14.48 20.60 10.97
N THR A 64 -13.67 21.19 11.86
CA THR A 64 -13.25 22.60 11.76
C THR A 64 -11.89 22.78 11.10
N ASP A 65 -11.19 21.69 10.74
CA ASP A 65 -9.89 21.75 10.08
C ASP A 65 -10.05 21.92 8.56
N PHE A 66 -9.72 23.10 8.05
CA PHE A 66 -9.77 23.40 6.62
C PHE A 66 -8.83 22.50 5.79
N SER A 67 -7.68 22.12 6.34
CA SER A 67 -6.71 21.25 5.64
C SER A 67 -7.29 19.86 5.41
N LEU A 68 -8.05 19.35 6.37
CA LEU A 68 -8.72 18.06 6.23
C LEU A 68 -9.79 18.10 5.14
N TRP A 69 -10.60 19.17 5.09
CA TRP A 69 -11.62 19.33 4.04
C TRP A 69 -11.00 19.47 2.66
N TYR A 70 -9.95 20.28 2.55
CA TYR A 70 -9.19 20.43 1.31
C TYR A 70 -8.66 19.08 0.82
N PHE A 71 -7.96 18.35 1.69
CA PHE A 71 -7.50 16.99 1.38
C PHE A 71 -8.64 16.05 1.00
N GLY A 72 -9.74 16.04 1.77
CA GLY A 72 -10.89 15.17 1.54
C GLY A 72 -11.56 15.42 0.19
N LEU A 73 -11.75 16.68 -0.20
CA LEU A 73 -12.29 17.04 -1.51
C LEU A 73 -11.34 16.59 -2.65
N HIS A 74 -10.04 16.83 -2.50
CA HIS A 74 -9.04 16.36 -3.45
C HIS A 74 -9.01 14.83 -3.57
N TYR A 75 -9.16 14.11 -2.45
CA TYR A 75 -9.26 12.66 -2.42
C TYR A 75 -10.49 12.17 -3.18
N LEU A 76 -11.66 12.75 -2.94
CA LEU A 76 -12.90 12.38 -3.63
C LEU A 76 -12.80 12.62 -5.15
N VAL A 77 -12.21 13.73 -5.56
CA VAL A 77 -11.93 14.06 -6.97
C VAL A 77 -10.94 13.05 -7.59
N SER A 78 -10.03 12.50 -6.78
CA SER A 78 -9.06 11.48 -7.17
C SER A 78 -9.66 10.08 -7.32
N CYS A 79 -10.83 9.81 -6.72
CA CYS A 79 -11.53 8.53 -6.78
C CYS A 79 -12.24 8.24 -8.12
N ARG A 80 -11.78 8.81 -9.24
CA ARG A 80 -12.38 8.63 -10.57
C ARG A 80 -11.80 7.38 -11.25
N PRO A 81 -12.60 6.64 -12.06
CA PRO A 81 -12.12 5.43 -12.74
C PRO A 81 -10.84 5.63 -13.55
N GLY A 82 -10.74 6.71 -14.34
CA GLY A 82 -9.55 7.01 -15.14
C GLY A 82 -8.29 7.31 -14.30
N GLN A 83 -8.45 8.02 -13.17
CA GLN A 83 -7.34 8.30 -12.25
C GLN A 83 -6.90 7.05 -11.49
N SER A 84 -7.86 6.19 -11.10
CA SER A 84 -7.58 4.90 -10.49
C SER A 84 -6.76 4.01 -11.43
N ALA A 85 -7.16 3.88 -12.70
CA ALA A 85 -6.44 3.04 -13.68
C ALA A 85 -5.00 3.54 -13.91
N ALA A 86 -4.82 4.85 -14.09
CA ALA A 86 -3.48 5.45 -14.23
C ALA A 86 -2.62 5.24 -12.98
N SER A 87 -3.20 5.42 -11.79
CA SER A 87 -2.51 5.20 -10.51
C SER A 87 -2.12 3.73 -10.32
N THR A 88 -2.99 2.78 -10.67
CA THR A 88 -2.67 1.34 -10.64
C THR A 88 -1.44 1.05 -11.52
N GLY A 89 -1.39 1.59 -12.73
CA GLY A 89 -0.24 1.43 -13.61
C GLY A 89 1.06 2.01 -13.04
N HIS A 90 1.00 3.17 -12.38
CA HIS A 90 2.15 3.75 -11.68
C HIS A 90 2.61 2.89 -10.50
N LEU A 91 1.68 2.45 -9.66
CA LEU A 91 1.96 1.57 -8.53
C LEU A 91 2.57 0.25 -8.99
N ALA A 92 2.10 -0.33 -10.10
CA ALA A 92 2.66 -1.54 -10.67
C ALA A 92 4.12 -1.40 -11.09
N ARG A 93 4.43 -0.33 -11.82
CA ARG A 93 5.82 -0.03 -12.22
C ARG A 93 6.70 0.21 -11.00
N LEU A 94 6.21 0.95 -10.01
CA LEU A 94 6.92 1.24 -8.77
C LEU A 94 7.17 -0.04 -7.95
N ALA A 95 6.18 -0.92 -7.86
CA ALA A 95 6.27 -2.19 -7.13
C ALA A 95 7.28 -3.14 -7.80
N ALA A 96 7.25 -3.25 -9.14
CA ALA A 96 8.21 -4.03 -9.89
C ALA A 96 9.65 -3.50 -9.73
N TYR A 97 9.82 -2.17 -9.80
CA TYR A 97 11.11 -1.53 -9.58
C TYR A 97 11.60 -1.74 -8.14
N SER A 98 10.73 -1.54 -7.14
CA SER A 98 11.04 -1.76 -5.73
C SER A 98 11.50 -3.20 -5.47
N ARG A 99 10.82 -4.19 -6.05
CA ARG A 99 11.22 -5.60 -5.98
C ARG A 99 12.63 -5.83 -6.54
N ALA A 100 12.94 -5.25 -7.71
CA ALA A 100 14.27 -5.38 -8.31
C ALA A 100 15.36 -4.66 -7.49
N CYS A 101 15.05 -3.51 -6.89
CA CYS A 101 15.95 -2.83 -5.96
C CYS A 101 16.20 -3.64 -4.69
N LEU A 102 15.15 -4.26 -4.13
CA LEU A 102 15.26 -5.08 -2.93
C LEU A 102 16.12 -6.32 -3.18
N GLY A 103 15.93 -7.00 -4.31
CA GLY A 103 16.78 -8.14 -4.71
C GLY A 103 18.26 -7.74 -4.80
N ARG A 104 18.56 -6.66 -5.53
CA ARG A 104 19.93 -6.12 -5.61
C ARG A 104 20.49 -5.75 -4.24
N LEU A 105 19.68 -5.12 -3.38
CA LEU A 105 20.11 -4.76 -2.03
C LEU A 105 20.42 -6.01 -1.20
N SER A 106 19.63 -7.06 -1.31
CA SER A 106 19.87 -8.33 -0.61
C SER A 106 21.17 -9.01 -1.06
N GLU A 107 21.47 -8.98 -2.36
CA GLU A 107 22.72 -9.49 -2.93
C GLU A 107 23.94 -8.64 -2.50
N GLU A 108 23.83 -7.32 -2.61
CA GLU A 108 24.91 -6.40 -2.24
C GLU A 108 25.16 -6.34 -0.73
N GLN A 109 24.15 -6.62 0.10
CA GLN A 109 24.20 -6.54 1.56
C GLN A 109 23.63 -7.81 2.20
N PRO A 110 24.43 -8.89 2.27
CA PRO A 110 23.97 -10.15 2.84
C PRO A 110 23.45 -10.05 4.28
N ARG A 111 23.98 -9.11 5.08
CA ARG A 111 23.46 -8.83 6.43
C ARG A 111 22.02 -8.33 6.42
N VAL A 112 21.64 -7.51 5.44
CA VAL A 112 20.26 -7.01 5.29
C VAL A 112 19.37 -8.10 4.70
N GLY A 113 19.87 -8.80 3.67
CA GLY A 113 19.16 -9.92 3.06
C GLY A 113 18.83 -11.03 4.07
N GLY A 114 19.76 -11.34 4.99
CA GLY A 114 19.57 -12.34 6.04
C GLY A 114 18.55 -11.97 7.12
N LEU A 115 18.15 -10.70 7.23
CA LEU A 115 17.09 -10.25 8.14
C LEU A 115 15.69 -10.44 7.53
N MET A 116 15.60 -10.77 6.24
CA MET A 116 14.35 -10.86 5.51
C MET A 116 14.05 -12.32 5.17
N GLN A 117 12.89 -12.81 5.63
CA GLN A 117 12.35 -14.03 5.06
C GLN A 117 11.73 -13.72 3.70
N GLN A 118 12.28 -14.31 2.64
CA GLN A 118 11.82 -14.10 1.28
C GLN A 118 11.11 -15.36 0.75
N THR A 119 10.00 -15.16 0.04
CA THR A 119 9.30 -16.23 -0.68
C THR A 119 8.84 -15.72 -2.04
N ALA A 120 8.86 -16.62 -3.03
CA ALA A 120 8.33 -16.37 -4.36
C ALA A 120 6.94 -17.00 -4.57
N ASN A 121 6.32 -17.52 -3.52
CA ASN A 121 5.05 -18.26 -3.59
C ASN A 121 3.81 -17.36 -3.72
N GLY A 122 4.00 -16.04 -3.75
CA GLY A 122 2.91 -15.06 -3.83
C GLY A 122 2.25 -14.78 -2.48
N THR A 123 1.03 -14.23 -2.54
CA THR A 123 0.25 -13.81 -1.38
C THR A 123 -1.12 -14.46 -1.42
N LEU A 124 -1.49 -15.19 -0.37
CA LEU A 124 -2.83 -15.74 -0.22
C LEU A 124 -3.75 -14.71 0.46
N GLN A 125 -4.87 -14.39 -0.19
CA GLN A 125 -5.93 -13.58 0.39
C GLN A 125 -7.12 -14.48 0.71
N VAL A 126 -7.55 -14.47 1.97
CA VAL A 126 -8.70 -15.25 2.45
C VAL A 126 -9.88 -14.30 2.63
N PHE A 127 -11.05 -14.71 2.15
CA PHE A 127 -12.28 -13.94 2.20
C PHE A 127 -13.33 -14.68 3.02
N ASP A 128 -14.13 -13.93 3.77
CA ASP A 128 -15.25 -14.45 4.56
C ASP A 128 -16.49 -14.77 3.71
N SER A 129 -16.53 -14.28 2.47
CA SER A 129 -17.68 -14.35 1.58
C SER A 129 -17.25 -14.42 0.12
N LYS A 130 -18.07 -15.07 -0.73
CA LYS A 130 -17.84 -15.15 -2.18
C LYS A 130 -17.97 -13.77 -2.83
N GLU A 131 -18.82 -12.93 -2.28
CA GLU A 131 -19.05 -11.55 -2.73
C GLU A 131 -17.79 -10.70 -2.54
N ALA A 132 -17.14 -10.79 -1.37
CA ALA A 132 -15.88 -10.09 -1.11
C ALA A 132 -14.75 -10.57 -2.03
N MET A 133 -14.66 -11.89 -2.25
CA MET A 133 -13.70 -12.46 -3.20
C MET A 133 -13.91 -11.94 -4.62
N ARG A 134 -15.15 -11.98 -5.12
CA ARG A 134 -15.51 -11.46 -6.46
C ARG A 134 -15.19 -9.97 -6.59
N ALA A 135 -15.50 -9.17 -5.58
CA ALA A 135 -15.20 -7.73 -5.58
C ALA A 135 -13.68 -7.47 -5.60
N CYS A 136 -12.89 -8.27 -4.88
CA CYS A 136 -11.44 -8.19 -4.92
C CYS A 136 -10.89 -8.58 -6.30
N MET A 137 -11.39 -9.68 -6.89
CA MET A 137 -10.98 -10.13 -8.23
C MET A 137 -11.26 -9.04 -9.27
N ALA A 138 -12.48 -8.47 -9.28
CA ALA A 138 -12.84 -7.39 -10.19
C ALA A 138 -11.94 -6.15 -10.00
N ALA A 139 -11.65 -5.77 -8.76
CA ALA A 139 -10.74 -4.64 -8.48
C ALA A 139 -9.30 -4.94 -8.91
N SER A 140 -8.91 -6.22 -8.96
CA SER A 140 -7.56 -6.67 -9.26
C SER A 140 -7.34 -7.00 -10.73
N GLU A 141 -8.37 -6.99 -11.58
CA GLU A 141 -8.23 -7.14 -13.04
C GLU A 141 -7.23 -6.12 -13.62
N GLN A 142 -7.29 -4.88 -13.12
CA GLN A 142 -6.37 -3.81 -13.52
C GLN A 142 -4.91 -4.09 -13.10
N ILE A 143 -4.72 -4.83 -12.01
CA ILE A 143 -3.40 -5.24 -11.51
C ILE A 143 -2.87 -6.42 -12.34
N SER A 144 -3.74 -7.35 -12.72
CA SER A 144 -3.39 -8.47 -13.62
C SER A 144 -2.85 -7.97 -14.95
N ALA A 145 -3.53 -6.98 -15.55
CA ALA A 145 -3.06 -6.32 -16.77
C ALA A 145 -1.68 -5.65 -16.62
N ALA A 146 -1.26 -5.35 -15.39
CA ALA A 146 0.05 -4.79 -15.07
C ALA A 146 1.12 -5.84 -14.73
N GLY A 147 0.85 -7.13 -14.99
CA GLY A 147 1.82 -8.23 -14.91
C GLY A 147 1.88 -8.96 -13.56
N VAL A 148 0.87 -8.82 -12.70
CA VAL A 148 0.77 -9.57 -11.44
C VAL A 148 -0.30 -10.66 -11.59
N PRO A 149 0.10 -11.95 -11.69
CA PRO A 149 -0.85 -13.03 -11.90
C PRO A 149 -1.78 -13.19 -10.69
N LEU A 150 -3.04 -13.51 -10.97
CA LEU A 150 -4.07 -13.77 -9.97
C LEU A 150 -4.71 -15.12 -10.26
N THR A 151 -4.88 -15.92 -9.21
CA THR A 151 -5.53 -17.22 -9.31
C THR A 151 -6.60 -17.31 -8.24
N ALA A 152 -7.83 -17.59 -8.64
CA ALA A 152 -8.90 -17.90 -7.71
C ALA A 152 -8.73 -19.36 -7.24
N LEU A 153 -8.74 -19.56 -5.93
CA LEU A 153 -8.70 -20.88 -5.32
C LEU A 153 -10.06 -21.15 -4.67
N SER A 154 -10.62 -22.33 -4.91
CA SER A 154 -11.73 -22.87 -4.12
C SER A 154 -11.19 -23.92 -3.14
N PRO A 155 -11.86 -24.13 -2.00
CA PRO A 155 -11.59 -25.28 -1.14
C PRO A 155 -11.70 -26.61 -1.91
#